data_AF-A0A6B2DYV1-F1
#
_entry.id   AF-A0A6B2DYV1-F1
#
_cell.length_a   1.000
_cell.length_b   1.000
_cell.length_c   1.000
_cell.angle_alpha   90.00
_cell.angle_beta   90.00
_cell.angle_gamma   90.00
#
_symmetry.space_group_name_H-M   'P 1'
#
loop_
_entity.id
_entity.type
_entity.pdbx_description
1 polymer ?
#
loop_
_entity_poly.entity_id
_entity_poly.type
_entity_poly.pdbx_seq_one_letter_code
_entity_poly.pdbx_strand_id
1 'polypeptide(L)'
;GVALGVALSTVVDVLDPDVVVLGGYFAELGDWLVEPVRVELAARPLGHARVVPSRLGLGAPLRGAAHLAAERLFANPTLVEEASV
;
A
#
# COMPACT_ATOMS: atom_id res chain seq x y z
N GLY A 1 9.88 3.95 -13.97
CA GLY A 1 8.87 2.98 -13.50
C GLY A 1 9.07 1.55 -14.01
N VAL A 2 9.81 1.29 -15.10
CA VAL A 2 9.95 -0.05 -15.71
C VAL A 2 10.38 -1.13 -14.72
N ALA A 3 11.51 -0.96 -14.03
CA ALA A 3 11.98 -1.97 -13.06
C ALA A 3 10.96 -2.24 -11.93
N LEU A 4 10.26 -1.19 -11.48
CA LEU A 4 9.19 -1.33 -10.49
C LEU A 4 7.99 -2.09 -11.08
N GLY A 5 7.61 -1.83 -12.32
CA GLY A 5 6.55 -2.55 -13.04
C GLY A 5 6.87 -4.03 -13.22
N VAL A 6 8.11 -4.37 -13.60
CA VAL A 6 8.58 -5.75 -13.66
C VAL A 6 8.49 -6.43 -12.30
N ALA A 7 8.94 -5.78 -11.22
CA ALA A 7 8.85 -6.35 -9.88
C ALA A 7 7.38 -6.56 -9.43
N LEU A 8 6.52 -5.56 -9.68
CA LEU A 8 5.10 -5.63 -9.34
C LEU A 8 4.35 -6.68 -10.14
N SER A 9 4.76 -6.94 -11.39
CA SER A 9 4.11 -7.94 -12.24
C SER A 9 4.11 -9.33 -11.60
N THR A 10 5.20 -9.74 -10.94
CA THR A 10 5.25 -11.02 -10.22
C THR A 10 4.28 -11.07 -9.06
N VAL A 11 4.10 -9.95 -8.34
CA VAL A 11 3.13 -9.87 -7.23
C VAL A 11 1.70 -9.91 -7.76
N VAL A 12 1.42 -9.18 -8.84
CA VAL A 12 0.11 -9.13 -9.48
C VAL A 12 -0.28 -10.47 -10.07
N ASP A 13 0.64 -11.15 -10.76
CA ASP A 13 0.40 -12.48 -11.36
C ASP A 13 0.07 -13.55 -10.30
N VAL A 14 0.54 -13.39 -9.05
CA VAL A 14 0.36 -14.38 -7.97
C VAL A 14 -0.83 -14.04 -7.07
N LEU A 15 -0.99 -12.77 -6.70
CA LEU A 15 -1.99 -12.34 -5.72
C LEU A 15 -3.28 -11.81 -6.37
N ASP A 16 -3.26 -11.51 -7.67
CA ASP A 16 -4.35 -10.91 -8.46
C ASP A 16 -5.14 -9.80 -7.72
N PRO A 17 -4.46 -8.74 -7.24
CA PRO A 17 -5.13 -7.69 -6.48
C PRO A 17 -5.84 -6.69 -7.40
N ASP A 18 -7.00 -6.19 -6.98
CA ASP A 18 -7.70 -5.12 -7.71
C ASP A 18 -6.88 -3.82 -7.81
N VAL A 19 -6.09 -3.50 -6.77
CA VAL A 19 -5.37 -2.23 -6.65
C VAL A 19 -3.99 -2.42 -6.01
N VAL A 20 -2.98 -1.81 -6.61
CA VAL A 20 -1.64 -1.62 -6.04
C VAL A 20 -1.49 -0.16 -5.62
N VAL A 21 -1.30 0.07 -4.32
CA VAL A 21 -1.09 1.43 -3.77
C VAL A 21 0.40 1.68 -3.56
N LEU A 22 0.96 2.65 -4.29
CA LEU A 22 2.35 3.08 -4.13
C LEU A 22 2.45 3.98 -2.89
N GLY A 23 3.16 3.50 -1.86
CA GLY A 23 3.40 4.22 -0.61
C GLY A 23 4.77 4.91 -0.54
N GLY A 24 4.96 5.71 0.52
CA GLY A 24 6.22 6.40 0.79
C GLY A 24 6.68 7.28 -0.37
N TYR A 25 7.98 7.26 -0.66
CA TYR A 25 8.57 8.04 -1.76
C TYR A 25 7.99 7.70 -3.13
N PHE A 26 7.47 6.48 -3.34
CA PHE A 26 6.83 6.13 -4.62
C PHE A 26 5.51 6.88 -4.84
N ALA A 27 4.82 7.26 -3.77
CA ALA A 27 3.62 8.09 -3.86
C ALA A 27 3.95 9.51 -4.37
N GLU A 28 5.05 10.10 -3.87
CA GLU A 28 5.52 11.43 -4.28
C GLU A 28 6.02 11.44 -5.73
N LEU A 29 6.56 10.31 -6.19
CA LEU A 29 7.01 10.13 -7.57
C LEU A 29 5.88 9.65 -8.52
N GLY A 30 4.62 9.70 -8.08
CA GLY A 30 3.47 9.12 -8.78
C GLY A 30 3.37 9.55 -10.26
N ASP A 31 3.57 10.82 -10.55
CA ASP A 31 3.48 11.38 -11.90
C ASP A 31 4.49 10.75 -12.89
N TRP A 32 5.62 10.25 -12.40
CA TRP A 32 6.64 9.57 -13.22
C TRP A 32 6.56 8.04 -13.16
N LEU A 33 5.91 7.48 -12.15
CA LEU A 33 5.92 6.03 -11.90
C LEU A 33 4.66 5.33 -12.37
N VAL A 34 3.48 5.96 -12.21
CA VAL A 34 2.19 5.30 -12.45
C VAL A 34 2.06 4.81 -13.88
N GLU A 35 2.31 5.68 -14.87
CA GLU A 35 2.12 5.31 -16.27
C GLU A 35 3.11 4.23 -16.73
N PRO A 36 4.43 4.32 -16.48
CA PRO A 36 5.33 3.24 -16.86
C PRO A 36 5.04 1.91 -16.16
N VAL A 37 4.63 1.93 -14.88
CA VAL A 37 4.24 0.69 -14.18
C VAL A 37 2.99 0.09 -14.83
N ARG A 38 1.99 0.91 -15.17
CA ARG A 38 0.78 0.46 -15.85
C ARG A 38 1.07 -0.22 -17.19
N VAL A 39 1.99 0.34 -17.98
CA VAL A 39 2.43 -0.25 -19.26
C VAL A 39 3.08 -1.63 -19.05
N GLU A 40 3.98 -1.76 -18.07
CA GLU A 40 4.63 -3.04 -17.77
C GLU A 40 3.64 -4.11 -17.31
N LEU A 41 2.66 -3.75 -16.48
CA LEU A 41 1.62 -4.69 -16.04
C LEU A 41 0.70 -5.11 -17.19
N ALA A 42 0.32 -4.18 -18.07
CA ALA A 42 -0.55 -4.47 -19.21
C ALA A 42 0.10 -5.39 -20.27
N ALA A 43 1.43 -5.48 -20.28
CA ALA A 43 2.16 -6.39 -21.17
C ALA A 43 2.09 -7.87 -20.72
N ARG A 44 1.49 -8.17 -19.56
CA ARG A 44 1.43 -9.52 -18.99
C ARG A 44 0.01 -10.10 -18.96
N PRO A 45 -0.15 -11.41 -19.19
CA PRO A 45 -1.48 -12.00 -19.39
C PRO A 45 -2.17 -12.54 -18.13
N LEU A 46 -1.51 -12.63 -16.97
CA LEU A 46 -1.99 -13.45 -15.84
C LEU A 46 -2.60 -12.69 -14.66
N GLY A 47 -2.52 -11.37 -14.60
CA GLY A 47 -3.18 -10.58 -13.57
C GLY A 47 -3.36 -9.12 -13.97
N HIS A 48 -4.37 -8.46 -13.41
CA HIS A 48 -4.61 -7.04 -13.63
C HIS A 48 -4.62 -6.29 -12.29
N ALA A 49 -4.06 -5.09 -12.25
CA ALA A 49 -4.16 -4.25 -11.06
C ALA A 49 -4.15 -2.78 -11.45
N ARG A 50 -5.03 -1.98 -10.81
CA ARG A 50 -4.95 -0.53 -10.92
C ARG A 50 -3.85 0.00 -10.01
N VAL A 51 -2.93 0.77 -10.57
CA VAL A 51 -1.82 1.35 -9.80
C VAL A 51 -2.15 2.79 -9.43
N VAL A 52 -2.09 3.10 -8.13
CA VAL A 52 -2.39 4.45 -7.62
C VAL A 52 -1.35 4.93 -6.61
N PRO A 53 -0.98 6.21 -6.58
CA PRO A 53 -0.17 6.76 -5.51
C PRO A 53 -1.02 6.95 -4.23
N SER A 54 -0.43 6.67 -3.07
CA SER A 54 -1.08 6.89 -1.77
C SER A 54 -1.31 8.38 -1.52
N ARG A 55 -2.48 8.72 -0.98
CA ARG A 55 -2.85 10.10 -0.59
C ARG A 55 -2.58 10.41 0.88
N LEU A 56 -2.06 9.45 1.64
CA LEU A 56 -1.87 9.59 3.09
C LEU A 56 -0.58 10.31 3.48
N GLY A 57 0.33 10.52 2.53
CA GLY A 57 1.61 11.19 2.73
C GLY A 57 2.58 10.39 3.60
N LEU A 58 3.72 11.00 3.94
CA LEU A 58 4.79 10.36 4.72
C LEU A 58 4.37 10.00 6.16
N GLY A 59 3.29 10.60 6.68
CA GLY A 59 2.71 10.24 7.98
C GLY A 59 1.87 8.95 7.98
N ALA A 60 1.66 8.31 6.82
CA ALA A 60 0.86 7.10 6.71
C ALA A 60 1.30 5.96 7.65
N PRO A 61 2.61 5.67 7.83
CA PRO A 61 3.04 4.60 8.75
C PRO A 61 2.66 4.88 10.20
N LEU A 62 2.82 6.13 10.67
CA LEU A 62 2.45 6.51 12.03
C LEU A 62 0.94 6.42 12.27
N ARG A 63 0.13 6.82 11.28
CA ARG A 63 -1.33 6.66 11.34
C ARG A 63 -1.72 5.19 11.42
N GLY A 64 -1.09 4.32 10.63
CA GLY A 64 -1.32 2.88 10.68
C GLY A 64 -0.92 2.28 12.03
N ALA A 65 0.20 2.72 12.61
CA ALA A 65 0.63 2.29 13.94
C ALA A 65 -0.35 2.73 15.03
N ALA A 66 -0.81 3.98 15.00
CA ALA A 66 -1.83 4.47 15.93
C ALA A 66 -3.15 3.70 15.78
N HIS A 67 -3.58 3.42 14.55
CA HIS A 67 -4.76 2.61 14.27
C HIS A 67 -4.61 1.19 14.84
N LEU A 68 -3.47 0.54 14.63
CA LEU A 68 -3.19 -0.80 15.16
C LEU A 68 -3.19 -0.83 16.69
N ALA A 69 -2.65 0.20 17.35
CA ALA A 69 -2.70 0.33 18.79
C ALA A 69 -4.15 0.52 19.29
N ALA A 70 -4.93 1.36 18.60
CA ALA A 70 -6.33 1.60 18.91
C ALA A 70 -7.23 0.37 18.66
N GLU A 71 -6.98 -0.42 17.62
CA GLU A 71 -7.73 -1.65 17.34
C GLU A 71 -7.67 -2.64 18.50
N ARG A 72 -6.52 -2.77 19.17
CA ARG A 72 -6.39 -3.62 20.35
C ARG A 72 -7.30 -3.16 21.49
N LEU A 73 -7.37 -1.85 21.69
CA LEU A 73 -8.26 -1.25 22.67
C LEU A 73 -9.74 -1.46 22.30
N PHE A 74 -10.11 -1.29 21.04
CA PHE A 74 -11.50 -1.53 20.62
C PHE A 74 -11.88 -3.02 20.68
N ALA A 75 -10.93 -3.92 20.45
CA ALA A 75 -11.13 -5.35 20.58
C ALA A 75 -11.27 -5.80 22.05
N ASN A 76 -10.54 -5.13 22.96
CA ASN A 76 -10.67 -5.34 24.40
C ASN A 76 -10.61 -4.02 25.19
N PRO A 77 -11.78 -3.44 25.53
CA PRO A 77 -11.86 -2.15 26.22
C PRO A 77 -11.29 -2.14 27.65
N THR A 78 -11.06 -3.31 28.28
CA THR A 78 -10.51 -3.34 29.66
C THR A 78 -9.02 -2.97 29.71
N LEU A 79 -8.33 -2.89 28.57
CA LEU A 79 -6.92 -2.51 28.47
C LEU A 79 -6.64 -1.04 28.85
N VAL A 80 -7.68 -0.20 29.00
CA VAL A 80 -7.51 1.21 29.43
C VAL A 80 -6.99 1.32 30.86
N GLU A 81 -7.37 0.38 31.74
CA GLU A 81 -6.99 0.43 33.16
C GLU A 81 -5.51 0.10 33.38
N GLU A 82 -4.93 -0.81 32.59
CA GLU A 82 -3.51 -1.22 32.72
C GLU A 82 -2.52 -0.16 32.24
N ALA A 83 -2.91 0.72 31.32
CA ALA A 83 -2.05 1.80 30.81
C ALA A 83 -2.00 3.03 31.73
N SER A 84 -2.78 3.03 32.82
CA SER A 84 -2.98 4.15 33.73
C SER A 84 -2.23 4.02 35.07
N VAL A 85 -1.40 2.98 35.24
CA VAL A 85 -0.60 2.69 36.45
C VAL A 85 0.90 2.85 36.18
#